data_AF-A0A3D8HSM2-F1
#
_entry.id   AF-A0A3D8HSM2-F1
#
_cell.length_a   1.000
_cell.length_b   1.000
_cell.length_c   1.000
_cell.angle_alpha   90.00
_cell.angle_beta   90.00
_cell.angle_gamma   90.00
#
_symmetry.space_group_name_H-M   'P 1'
#
loop_
_entity.id
_entity.type
_entity.pdbx_description
1 polymer ?
#
loop_
_entity_poly.entity_id
_entity_poly.type
_entity_poly.pdbx_seq_one_letter_code
_entity_poly.pdbx_strand_id
1 'polypeptide(L)'
;MAQNPPKSNQNLNQDSSQTPPKRVIATQEALALISRLIQKNNQEHNQETKNSDKQSSQIIFVQSGGCCEGSVPICTLRGDFALGEADILIGNIGGAGFYLHQSMLEYYKSTQLIIDAKEGFGSEYSLEYGSGWKFELSLRLFSDEEIALLER
;
A
#
# COMPACT_ATOMS: atom_id res chain seq x y z
N MET A 1 -49.37 36.48 -16.59
CA MET A 1 -48.86 35.25 -17.23
C MET A 1 -47.34 35.27 -17.15
N ALA A 2 -46.78 34.77 -16.06
CA ALA A 2 -45.35 34.54 -15.91
C ALA A 2 -45.15 33.61 -14.70
N GLN A 3 -44.65 32.41 -14.96
CA GLN A 3 -43.83 31.57 -14.09
C GLN A 3 -43.62 30.23 -14.80
N ASN A 4 -42.47 30.08 -15.44
CA ASN A 4 -41.92 28.78 -15.84
C ASN A 4 -41.15 28.25 -14.62
N PRO A 5 -41.48 27.06 -14.07
CA PRO A 5 -40.68 26.47 -13.00
C PRO A 5 -39.34 25.91 -13.54
N PRO A 6 -38.29 25.87 -12.71
CA PRO A 6 -36.93 25.59 -13.15
C PRO A 6 -36.73 24.11 -13.52
N LYS A 7 -35.96 23.88 -14.59
CA LYS A 7 -35.46 22.56 -14.99
C LYS A 7 -34.67 21.96 -13.82
N SER A 8 -35.07 20.77 -13.39
CA SER A 8 -34.35 19.94 -12.43
C SER A 8 -32.94 19.66 -12.97
N ASN A 9 -31.94 20.32 -12.39
CA ASN A 9 -30.54 19.93 -12.54
C ASN A 9 -30.29 18.70 -11.65
N GLN A 10 -30.62 17.52 -12.15
CA GLN A 10 -29.95 16.31 -11.69
C GLN A 10 -28.58 16.29 -12.38
N ASN A 11 -27.61 16.97 -11.77
CA ASN A 11 -26.22 16.70 -12.09
C ASN A 11 -25.89 15.36 -11.41
N LEU A 12 -26.15 14.27 -12.14
CA LEU A 12 -25.54 12.99 -11.87
C LEU A 12 -24.03 13.24 -11.94
N ASN A 13 -23.38 13.30 -10.79
CA ASN A 13 -21.93 13.28 -10.72
C ASN A 13 -21.46 11.92 -11.25
N GLN A 14 -21.31 11.88 -12.56
CA GLN A 14 -20.43 10.99 -13.30
C GLN A 14 -19.00 11.36 -12.89
N ASP A 15 -18.49 10.75 -11.83
CA ASP A 15 -17.04 10.60 -11.68
C ASP A 15 -16.68 9.15 -11.96
N SER A 16 -16.95 8.74 -13.21
CA SER A 16 -16.43 7.54 -13.84
C SER A 16 -15.05 7.85 -14.42
N SER A 17 -14.11 8.26 -13.57
CA SER A 17 -12.70 8.30 -13.93
C SER A 17 -12.21 6.85 -14.15
N GLN A 18 -12.04 6.47 -15.42
CA GLN A 18 -11.71 5.13 -15.95
C GLN A 18 -10.29 4.62 -15.58
N THR A 19 -9.80 4.87 -14.37
CA THR A 19 -8.47 4.41 -13.95
C THR A 19 -8.59 3.09 -13.19
N PRO A 20 -7.78 2.06 -13.52
CA PRO A 20 -7.74 0.84 -12.72
C PRO A 20 -7.45 1.16 -11.25
N PRO A 21 -8.19 0.56 -10.30
CA PRO A 21 -7.97 0.82 -8.89
C PRO A 21 -6.58 0.33 -8.48
N LYS A 22 -5.96 1.04 -7.51
CA LYS A 22 -4.69 0.59 -6.94
C LYS A 22 -4.89 -0.71 -6.17
N ARG A 23 -4.02 -1.71 -6.38
CA ARG A 23 -4.05 -2.98 -5.64
C ARG A 23 -3.71 -2.83 -4.16
N VAL A 24 -2.85 -1.88 -3.84
CA VAL A 24 -2.46 -1.55 -2.46
C VAL A 24 -2.59 -0.04 -2.22
N ILE A 25 -3.14 0.32 -1.06
CA ILE A 25 -3.23 1.69 -0.57
C ILE A 25 -2.80 1.75 0.90
N ALA A 26 -2.56 2.95 1.40
CA ALA A 26 -2.21 3.20 2.80
C ALA A 26 -3.07 4.31 3.39
N THR A 27 -3.45 4.18 4.65
CA THR A 27 -4.13 5.24 5.42
C THR A 27 -3.19 6.41 5.71
N GLN A 28 -3.74 7.52 6.20
CA GLN A 28 -2.93 8.69 6.51
C GLN A 28 -1.93 8.41 7.65
N GLU A 29 -2.33 7.60 8.61
CA GLU A 29 -1.55 7.11 9.74
C GLU A 29 -0.39 6.24 9.25
N ALA A 30 -0.67 5.28 8.35
CA ALA A 30 0.37 4.47 7.73
C ALA A 30 1.35 5.31 6.92
N LEU A 31 0.87 6.26 6.11
CA LEU A 31 1.72 7.18 5.35
C LEU A 31 2.63 8.02 6.24
N ALA A 32 2.11 8.48 7.39
CA ALA A 32 2.88 9.23 8.37
C ALA A 32 3.97 8.37 9.01
N LEU A 33 3.66 7.12 9.39
CA LEU A 33 4.64 6.20 9.95
C LEU A 33 5.73 5.84 8.92
N ILE A 34 5.36 5.52 7.68
CA ILE A 34 6.32 5.26 6.58
C ILE A 34 7.26 6.46 6.40
N SER A 35 6.72 7.68 6.38
CA SER A 35 7.52 8.90 6.22
C SER A 35 8.54 9.06 7.34
N ARG A 36 8.15 8.79 8.60
CA ARG A 36 9.06 8.83 9.76
C ARG A 36 10.17 7.79 9.64
N LEU A 37 9.84 6.56 9.23
CA LEU A 37 10.82 5.49 9.07
C LEU A 37 11.84 5.82 7.96
N ILE A 38 11.38 6.35 6.82
CA ILE A 38 12.28 6.80 5.73
C ILE A 38 13.20 7.92 6.22
N GLN A 39 12.65 8.91 6.94
CA GLN A 39 13.46 10.01 7.49
C GLN A 39 14.50 9.53 8.49
N LYS A 40 14.12 8.65 9.43
CA LYS A 40 15.03 8.05 10.41
C LYS A 40 16.15 7.28 9.71
N ASN A 41 15.80 6.43 8.75
CA ASN A 41 16.79 5.66 7.98
C ASN A 41 17.79 6.58 7.25
N ASN A 42 17.31 7.66 6.63
CA ASN A 42 18.18 8.62 5.96
C ASN A 42 19.10 9.39 6.92
N GLN A 43 18.69 9.60 8.18
CA GLN A 43 19.51 10.27 9.19
C GLN A 43 20.60 9.35 9.76
N GLU A 44 20.29 8.07 9.94
CA GLU A 44 21.24 7.06 10.45
C GLU A 44 22.33 6.75 9.42
N HIS A 45 21.98 6.82 8.12
CA HIS A 45 22.89 6.61 7.01
C HIS A 45 23.43 7.94 6.42
N ASN A 46 24.20 8.69 7.22
CA ASN A 46 24.93 9.90 6.80
C ASN A 46 26.16 9.62 5.90
N GLN A 47 26.05 8.78 4.88
CA GLN A 47 27.14 8.53 3.93
C GLN A 47 26.64 8.02 2.58
N GLU A 48 26.85 8.87 1.57
CA GLU A 48 26.94 8.64 0.13
C GLU A 48 26.56 7.24 -0.40
N THR A 49 25.31 7.09 -0.83
CA THR A 49 25.01 6.27 -2.02
C THR A 49 24.32 7.14 -3.06
N LYS A 50 25.14 7.88 -3.81
CA LYS A 50 24.81 8.26 -5.19
C LYS A 50 24.80 6.98 -6.02
N ASN A 51 23.67 6.30 -6.08
CA ASN A 51 23.35 5.47 -7.23
C ASN A 51 22.01 5.96 -7.78
N SER A 52 22.13 6.69 -8.88
CA SER A 52 21.06 7.39 -9.61
C SER A 52 20.21 6.44 -10.46
N ASP A 53 20.17 5.16 -10.11
CA ASP A 53 19.42 4.17 -10.84
C ASP A 53 18.01 4.05 -10.24
N LYS A 54 17.14 4.93 -10.74
CA LYS A 54 15.74 4.61 -11.01
C LYS A 54 14.92 4.12 -9.80
N GLN A 55 14.57 5.04 -8.90
CA GLN A 55 13.32 5.00 -8.13
C GLN A 55 13.06 3.71 -7.33
N SER A 56 14.11 3.09 -6.78
CA SER A 56 13.99 1.97 -5.85
C SER A 56 13.73 2.49 -4.43
N SER A 57 12.55 2.22 -3.89
CA SER A 57 12.23 2.48 -2.48
C SER A 57 13.27 1.84 -1.56
N GLN A 58 13.84 2.63 -0.63
CA GLN A 58 14.79 2.14 0.37
C GLN A 58 14.13 1.20 1.38
N ILE A 59 12.83 1.43 1.63
CA ILE A 59 11.97 0.61 2.46
C ILE A 59 11.00 -0.15 1.56
N ILE A 60 10.75 -1.41 1.88
CA ILE A 60 9.74 -2.24 1.26
C ILE A 60 8.81 -2.83 2.30
N PHE A 61 7.63 -3.21 1.84
CA PHE A 61 6.71 -4.08 2.55
C PHE A 61 6.69 -5.45 1.90
N VAL A 62 6.74 -6.48 2.72
CA VAL A 62 6.53 -7.86 2.29
C VAL A 62 5.39 -8.45 3.13
N GLN A 63 4.37 -8.97 2.45
CA GLN A 63 3.34 -9.73 3.15
C GLN A 63 3.90 -11.09 3.52
N SER A 64 3.90 -11.44 4.80
CA SER A 64 4.33 -12.78 5.23
C SER A 64 3.23 -13.82 4.95
N GLY A 65 3.60 -15.06 4.61
CA GLY A 65 2.65 -16.15 4.31
C GLY A 65 2.23 -16.99 5.53
N GLY A 66 2.16 -16.41 6.72
CA GLY A 66 1.93 -17.13 7.99
C GLY A 66 0.54 -17.78 8.12
N CYS A 67 0.45 -18.85 8.91
CA CYS A 67 -0.71 -19.75 9.04
C CYS A 67 -1.91 -19.21 9.85
N CYS A 68 -1.84 -18.01 10.44
CA CYS A 68 -2.96 -17.41 11.17
C CYS A 68 -3.49 -16.19 10.44
N GLU A 69 -4.81 -16.13 10.28
CA GLU A 69 -5.58 -15.11 9.58
C GLU A 69 -5.07 -13.67 9.84
N GLY A 70 -4.49 -13.06 8.81
CA GLY A 70 -3.94 -11.71 8.87
C GLY A 70 -2.47 -11.67 9.27
N SER A 71 -1.61 -12.19 8.39
CA SER A 71 -0.18 -11.93 8.51
C SER A 71 0.09 -10.41 8.51
N VAL A 72 0.94 -9.98 9.43
CA VAL A 72 1.32 -8.57 9.54
C VAL A 72 2.20 -8.22 8.33
N PRO A 73 1.96 -7.08 7.66
CA PRO A 73 2.87 -6.61 6.62
C PRO A 73 4.22 -6.28 7.26
N ILE A 74 5.31 -6.89 6.78
CA ILE A 74 6.66 -6.67 7.30
C ILE A 74 7.27 -5.49 6.56
N CYS A 75 7.58 -4.42 7.29
CA CYS A 75 8.24 -3.22 6.78
C CYS A 75 9.76 -3.36 6.99
N THR A 76 10.56 -3.42 5.93
CA THR A 76 12.01 -3.72 6.02
C THR A 76 12.82 -2.94 4.97
N LEU A 77 14.14 -2.90 5.10
CA LEU A 77 15.00 -2.30 4.07
C LEU A 77 15.07 -3.19 2.83
N ARG A 78 15.12 -2.57 1.65
CA ARG A 78 15.14 -3.28 0.35
C ARG A 78 16.28 -4.31 0.24
N GLY A 79 17.40 -4.07 0.92
CA GLY A 79 18.59 -4.92 0.94
C GLY A 79 18.61 -5.98 2.05
N ASP A 80 17.77 -5.83 3.08
CA ASP A 80 17.73 -6.74 4.23
C ASP A 80 16.77 -7.92 3.99
N PHE A 81 15.88 -7.79 3.01
CA PHE A 81 15.02 -8.86 2.57
C PHE A 81 15.38 -9.30 1.14
N ALA A 82 15.70 -10.58 1.00
CA ALA A 82 16.01 -11.19 -0.28
C ALA A 82 14.71 -11.47 -1.07
N LEU A 83 14.30 -10.51 -1.90
CA LEU A 83 13.20 -10.72 -2.85
C LEU A 83 13.63 -11.73 -3.93
N GLY A 84 12.86 -12.79 -4.10
CA GLY A 84 13.03 -13.80 -5.15
C GLY A 84 12.25 -13.46 -6.43
N GLU A 85 12.40 -14.30 -7.46
CA GLU A 85 11.69 -14.12 -8.75
C GLU A 85 10.17 -14.19 -8.62
N ALA A 86 9.68 -14.92 -7.61
CA ALA A 86 8.27 -15.06 -7.33
C ALA A 86 7.69 -13.91 -6.48
N ASP A 87 8.50 -12.96 -6.02
CA ASP A 87 8.01 -11.79 -5.28
C ASP A 87 7.66 -10.64 -6.23
N ILE A 88 6.37 -10.37 -6.35
CA ILE A 88 5.81 -9.42 -7.30
C ILE A 88 5.53 -8.09 -6.61
N LEU A 89 6.05 -6.99 -7.17
CA LEU A 89 5.68 -5.64 -6.76
C LEU A 89 4.22 -5.35 -7.18
N ILE A 90 3.33 -5.17 -6.21
CA ILE A 90 1.90 -4.91 -6.47
C ILE A 90 1.53 -3.42 -6.40
N GLY A 91 2.44 -2.57 -5.92
CA GLY A 91 2.28 -1.13 -5.90
C GLY A 91 3.19 -0.43 -4.89
N ASN A 92 3.12 0.90 -4.88
CA ASN A 92 3.92 1.74 -3.98
C ASN A 92 3.01 2.54 -3.04
N ILE A 93 3.35 2.57 -1.76
CA ILE A 93 2.66 3.32 -0.70
C ILE A 93 3.66 4.20 0.06
N GLY A 94 3.42 5.52 0.10
CA GLY A 94 4.27 6.44 0.86
C GLY A 94 5.77 6.43 0.47
N GLY A 95 6.10 6.05 -0.76
CA GLY A 95 7.49 5.89 -1.19
C GLY A 95 8.12 4.53 -0.88
N ALA A 96 7.37 3.59 -0.29
CA ALA A 96 7.76 2.19 -0.07
C ALA A 96 7.08 1.27 -1.10
N GLY A 97 7.82 0.27 -1.61
CA GLY A 97 7.27 -0.74 -2.52
C GLY A 97 6.63 -1.89 -1.75
N PHE A 98 5.48 -2.38 -2.17
CA PHE A 98 4.77 -3.50 -1.53
C PHE A 98 4.85 -4.76 -2.40
N TYR A 99 5.41 -5.83 -1.85
CA TYR A 99 5.65 -7.09 -2.55
C TYR A 99 4.78 -8.21 -1.99
N LEU A 100 4.27 -9.05 -2.89
CA LEU A 100 3.58 -10.30 -2.58
C LEU A 100 4.24 -11.45 -3.34
N HIS A 101 4.40 -12.59 -2.68
CA HIS A 101 4.70 -13.82 -3.39
C HIS A 101 3.59 -14.15 -4.40
N GLN A 102 3.94 -14.65 -5.58
CA GLN A 102 3.02 -14.94 -6.68
C GLN A 102 1.84 -15.84 -6.26
N SER A 103 2.09 -16.82 -5.40
CA SER A 103 1.02 -17.70 -4.88
C SER A 103 -0.02 -16.95 -4.04
N MET A 104 0.36 -15.86 -3.38
CA MET A 104 -0.57 -14.99 -2.63
C MET A 104 -1.28 -14.01 -3.55
N LEU A 105 -0.66 -13.58 -4.64
CA LEU A 105 -1.28 -12.65 -5.58
C LEU A 105 -2.61 -13.19 -6.13
N GLU A 106 -2.67 -14.50 -6.43
CA GLU A 106 -3.90 -15.15 -6.89
C GLU A 106 -5.00 -15.12 -5.82
N TYR A 107 -4.65 -15.32 -4.55
CA TYR A 107 -5.59 -15.22 -3.43
C TYR A 107 -6.13 -13.80 -3.26
N TYR A 108 -5.29 -12.79 -3.42
CA TYR A 108 -5.64 -11.38 -3.23
C TYR A 108 -6.13 -10.67 -4.50
N LYS A 109 -6.24 -11.36 -5.64
CA LYS A 109 -6.48 -10.72 -6.95
C LYS A 109 -7.73 -9.85 -7.02
N SER A 110 -8.76 -10.23 -6.26
CA SER A 110 -10.07 -9.55 -6.16
C SER A 110 -10.19 -8.65 -4.93
N THR A 111 -9.09 -8.36 -4.25
CA THR A 111 -9.06 -7.54 -3.03
C THR A 111 -8.07 -6.40 -3.15
N GLN A 112 -8.46 -5.23 -2.64
CA GLN A 112 -7.54 -4.14 -2.34
C GLN A 112 -6.93 -4.38 -0.96
N LEU A 113 -5.60 -4.33 -0.91
CA LEU A 113 -4.84 -4.35 0.33
C LEU A 113 -4.77 -2.92 0.89
N ILE A 114 -5.15 -2.75 2.14
CA ILE A 114 -5.16 -1.46 2.82
C ILE A 114 -4.21 -1.56 4.01
N ILE A 115 -3.11 -0.82 3.94
CA ILE A 115 -2.13 -0.75 5.02
C ILE A 115 -2.49 0.38 5.96
N ASP A 116 -2.74 0.05 7.21
CA ASP A 116 -3.00 1.00 8.28
C ASP A 116 -1.86 0.99 9.30
N ALA A 117 -1.80 2.00 10.17
CA ALA A 117 -0.90 2.04 11.31
C ALA A 117 -1.63 2.46 12.58
N LYS A 118 -1.40 1.72 13.66
CA LYS A 118 -2.02 1.97 14.98
C LYS A 118 -1.02 1.77 16.10
N GLU A 119 -1.36 2.27 17.27
CA GLU A 119 -0.57 2.04 18.48
C GLU A 119 -0.47 0.53 18.79
N GLY A 120 0.71 0.08 19.19
CA GLY A 120 0.96 -1.31 19.55
C GLY A 120 2.38 -1.77 19.26
N PHE A 121 2.58 -3.08 19.39
CA PHE A 121 3.86 -3.73 19.12
C PHE A 121 3.83 -4.32 17.71
N GLY A 122 4.71 -3.80 16.84
CA GLY A 122 4.95 -4.36 15.51
C GLY A 122 5.65 -5.71 15.57
N SER A 123 5.89 -6.30 14.40
CA SER A 123 6.72 -7.50 14.29
C SER A 123 8.17 -7.16 14.61
N GLU A 124 8.89 -8.06 15.30
CA GLU A 124 10.33 -7.91 15.56
C GLU A 124 11.19 -7.85 14.28
N TYR A 125 10.62 -8.30 13.16
CA TYR A 125 11.23 -8.24 11.83
C TYR A 125 10.93 -6.94 11.07
N SER A 126 10.08 -6.06 11.63
CA SER A 126 9.71 -4.81 10.98
C SER A 126 10.44 -3.59 11.57
N LEU A 127 10.69 -2.58 10.73
CA LEU A 127 11.40 -1.35 11.10
C LEU A 127 10.69 -0.49 12.16
N GLU A 128 9.37 -0.58 12.27
CA GLU A 128 8.61 0.10 13.33
C GLU A 128 8.72 -0.58 14.69
N TYR A 129 9.38 -1.73 14.79
CA TYR A 129 9.55 -2.42 16.07
C TYR A 129 10.18 -1.49 17.12
N GLY A 130 9.56 -1.46 18.31
CA GLY A 130 9.98 -0.58 19.40
C GLY A 130 9.56 0.89 19.27
N SER A 131 8.87 1.30 18.20
CA SER A 131 8.38 2.68 18.06
C SER A 131 7.05 2.96 18.77
N GLY A 132 6.41 1.93 19.35
CA GLY A 132 5.06 2.00 19.91
C GLY A 132 3.93 2.01 18.86
N TRP A 133 4.28 1.80 17.59
CA TRP A 133 3.33 1.70 16.48
C TRP A 133 3.51 0.36 15.77
N LYS A 134 2.46 -0.08 15.07
CA LYS A 134 2.47 -1.26 14.21
C LYS A 134 1.68 -1.04 12.94
N PHE A 135 2.10 -1.68 11.86
CA PHE A 135 1.28 -1.77 10.66
C PHE A 135 0.22 -2.86 10.78
N GLU A 136 -0.89 -2.68 10.08
CA GLU A 136 -1.96 -3.67 9.97
C GLU A 136 -2.44 -3.74 8.52
N LEU A 137 -2.73 -4.95 8.04
CA LEU A 137 -3.35 -5.16 6.75
C LEU A 137 -4.85 -5.38 6.92
N SER A 138 -5.64 -4.59 6.22
CA SER A 138 -7.08 -4.79 6.02
C SER A 138 -7.36 -5.08 4.54
N LEU A 139 -8.46 -5.79 4.27
CA LEU A 139 -8.85 -6.16 2.91
C LEU A 139 -10.19 -5.51 2.55
N ARG A 140 -10.29 -4.99 1.33
CA ARG A 140 -11.56 -4.55 0.72
C ARG A 140 -11.78 -5.35 -0.55
N LEU A 141 -12.96 -5.95 -0.72
CA LEU A 141 -13.32 -6.57 -2.01
C LEU A 141 -13.46 -5.49 -3.08
N PHE A 142 -12.89 -5.73 -4.27
CA PHE A 142 -13.19 -4.92 -5.44
C PHE A 142 -14.64 -5.17 -5.89
N SER A 143 -15.29 -4.15 -6.44
CA SER A 143 -16.55 -4.33 -7.17
C SER A 143 -16.31 -4.99 -8.53
N ASP A 144 -17.38 -5.49 -9.16
CA ASP A 144 -17.29 -6.08 -10.50
C ASP A 144 -16.74 -5.09 -11.53
N GLU A 145 -17.11 -3.80 -11.42
CA GLU A 145 -16.57 -2.75 -12.28
C GLU A 145 -15.07 -2.52 -12.04
N GLU A 146 -14.63 -2.55 -10.79
CA GLU A 146 -13.23 -2.43 -10.40
C GLU A 146 -12.39 -3.61 -10.91
N ILE A 147 -12.92 -4.84 -10.81
CA ILE A 147 -12.28 -6.05 -11.36
C ILE A 147 -12.17 -5.95 -12.88
N ALA A 148 -13.24 -5.54 -13.57
CA ALA A 148 -13.24 -5.38 -15.02
C ALA A 148 -12.22 -4.33 -15.50
N LEU A 149 -11.87 -3.35 -14.67
CA LEU A 149 -10.81 -2.38 -14.96
C LEU A 149 -9.39 -2.93 -14.72
N LEU A 150 -9.22 -3.92 -13.83
CA LEU A 150 -7.94 -4.57 -13.54
C LEU A 150 -7.54 -5.65 -14.55
N GLU A 151 -8.51 -6.23 -15.26
CA GLU A 151 -8.32 -7.30 -16.26
C GLU A 151 -8.16 -6.79 -17.70
N ARG A 152 -8.24 -5.48 -17.92
CA ARG A 152 -8.02 -4.82 -19.21
C ARG A 152 -6.54 -4.69 -19.55
#